data_AF-A0A947NFZ7-F1
#
_entry.id   AF-A0A947NFZ7-F1
#
_cell.length_a   1.000
_cell.length_b   1.000
_cell.length_c   1.000
_cell.angle_alpha   90.00
_cell.angle_beta   90.00
_cell.angle_gamma   90.00
#
_symmetry.space_group_name_H-M   'P 1'
#
loop_
_entity.id
_entity.type
_entity.pdbx_description
1 polymer ?
#
loop_
_entity_poly.entity_id
_entity_poly.type
_entity_poly.pdbx_seq_one_letter_code
_entity_poly.pdbx_strand_id
1 'polypeptide(L)'
;MQFSAPLKSNSKKVMLLGSGELGREVVIEAQRLGLEVIAVDRYENAPAHHVAHRAYVVNMQNKEAVLEIIRREKPDYILPEIEAISIDALFAAEAEG
;
A
#
# COMPACT_ATOMS: atom_id res chain seq x y z
N MET A 1 1.19 21.10 -0.76
CA MET A 1 1.49 19.88 -1.54
C MET A 1 0.55 19.87 -2.74
N GLN A 2 1.01 19.44 -3.91
CA GLN A 2 0.19 19.35 -5.13
C GLN A 2 0.21 17.90 -5.59
N PHE A 3 -0.95 17.23 -5.58
CA PHE A 3 -1.11 15.86 -6.06
C PHE A 3 -1.59 15.89 -7.52
N SER A 4 -1.04 15.00 -8.33
CA SER A 4 -1.46 14.75 -9.71
C SER A 4 -2.60 13.73 -9.72
N ALA A 5 -3.25 13.56 -10.87
CA ALA A 5 -4.30 12.56 -11.02
C ALA A 5 -3.74 11.13 -10.81
N PRO A 6 -4.50 10.23 -10.17
CA PRO A 6 -4.10 8.84 -10.03
C PRO A 6 -4.03 8.16 -11.41
N LEU A 7 -3.30 7.04 -11.50
CA LEU A 7 -3.09 6.24 -12.71
C LEU A 7 -2.31 6.94 -13.82
N LYS A 8 -1.64 8.07 -13.51
CA LYS A 8 -0.70 8.75 -14.39
C LYS A 8 0.72 8.45 -13.97
N SER A 9 1.67 8.57 -14.89
CA SER A 9 3.08 8.28 -14.64
C SER A 9 3.70 9.10 -13.50
N ASN A 10 3.12 10.26 -13.18
CA ASN A 10 3.55 11.14 -12.10
C ASN A 10 2.61 11.12 -10.88
N SER A 11 1.70 10.14 -10.76
CA SER A 11 0.81 9.98 -9.60
C SER A 11 1.62 9.75 -8.33
N LYS A 12 1.18 10.33 -7.22
CA LYS A 12 1.69 9.93 -5.89
C LYS A 12 1.00 8.67 -5.43
N LYS A 13 1.78 7.67 -5.02
CA LYS A 13 1.32 6.33 -4.65
C LYS A 13 1.46 6.07 -3.15
N VAL A 14 0.41 5.55 -2.54
CA VAL A 14 0.42 5.04 -1.17
C VAL A 14 0.22 3.53 -1.22
N MET A 15 1.10 2.79 -0.55
CA MET A 15 0.92 1.37 -0.27
C MET A 15 0.42 1.21 1.15
N LEU A 16 -0.77 0.63 1.31
CA LEU A 16 -1.35 0.26 2.58
C LEU A 16 -1.03 -1.21 2.87
N LEU A 17 -0.42 -1.49 4.02
CA LEU A 17 -0.10 -2.86 4.47
C LEU A 17 -0.98 -3.22 5.66
N GLY A 18 -2.03 -4.01 5.39
CA GLY A 18 -3.18 -4.20 6.28
C GLY A 18 -4.39 -3.43 5.76
N SER A 19 -5.40 -4.15 5.26
CA SER A 19 -6.49 -3.61 4.44
C SER A 19 -7.86 -3.74 5.14
N GLY A 20 -7.89 -3.60 6.46
CA GLY A 20 -9.11 -3.63 7.27
C GLY A 20 -10.02 -2.40 7.12
N GLU A 21 -11.04 -2.30 7.98
CA GLU A 21 -12.03 -1.20 7.98
C GLU A 21 -11.37 0.18 8.19
N LEU A 22 -10.36 0.27 9.06
CA LEU A 22 -9.61 1.52 9.29
C LEU A 22 -8.82 1.90 8.04
N GLY A 23 -8.10 0.93 7.45
CA GLY A 23 -7.39 1.10 6.20
C GLY A 23 -8.30 1.58 5.06
N ARG A 24 -9.53 1.07 4.98
CA ARG A 24 -10.52 1.48 3.98
C ARG A 24 -10.83 2.97 4.01
N GLU A 25 -11.06 3.54 5.20
CA GLU A 25 -11.31 4.98 5.34
C GLU A 25 -10.09 5.80 4.94
N VAL A 26 -8.88 5.33 5.29
CA VAL A 26 -7.63 5.97 4.82
C VAL A 26 -7.52 5.95 3.30
N VAL A 27 -7.85 4.82 2.65
CA VAL A 27 -7.86 4.73 1.18
C VAL A 27 -8.87 5.70 0.57
N ILE A 28 -10.07 5.82 1.16
CA ILE A 28 -11.11 6.76 0.68
C ILE A 28 -10.60 8.20 0.73
N GLU A 29 -9.98 8.63 1.84
CA GLU A 29 -9.43 9.98 1.94
C GLU A 29 -8.23 10.20 1.01
N ALA A 30 -7.37 9.19 0.85
CA ALA A 30 -6.27 9.26 -0.10
C ALA A 30 -6.78 9.45 -1.54
N GLN A 31 -7.85 8.73 -1.92
CA GLN A 31 -8.49 8.90 -3.23
C GLN A 31 -9.15 10.26 -3.40
N ARG A 32 -9.79 10.81 -2.36
CA ARG A 32 -10.33 12.19 -2.39
C ARG A 32 -9.25 13.23 -2.63
N LEU A 33 -8.01 12.97 -2.22
CA LEU A 33 -6.84 13.80 -2.49
C LEU A 33 -6.18 13.52 -3.86
N GLY A 34 -6.67 12.54 -4.63
CA GLY A 34 -6.11 12.15 -5.92
C GLY A 34 -4.89 11.22 -5.82
N LEU A 35 -4.61 10.64 -4.66
CA LEU A 35 -3.53 9.68 -4.49
C LEU A 35 -3.91 8.34 -5.11
N GLU A 36 -2.93 7.71 -5.75
CA GLU A 36 -3.04 6.32 -6.17
C GLU A 36 -2.77 5.40 -4.99
N VAL A 37 -3.56 4.35 -4.85
CA VAL A 37 -3.52 3.50 -3.64
C VAL A 37 -3.42 2.03 -4.02
N ILE A 38 -2.44 1.37 -3.41
CA ILE A 38 -2.21 -0.06 -3.49
C ILE A 38 -2.49 -0.64 -2.11
N ALA A 39 -3.50 -1.50 -2.00
CA ALA A 39 -3.85 -2.15 -0.74
C ALA A 39 -3.29 -3.59 -0.72
N VAL A 40 -2.66 -3.98 0.38
CA VAL A 40 -2.07 -5.29 0.56
C VAL A 40 -2.63 -5.92 1.83
N ASP A 41 -3.02 -7.18 1.75
CA ASP A 41 -3.47 -7.95 2.92
C ASP A 41 -3.11 -9.44 2.77
N ARG A 42 -3.39 -10.23 3.81
CA ARG A 42 -3.20 -11.69 3.85
C ARG A 42 -4.37 -12.49 3.28
N TYR A 43 -5.46 -11.84 2.90
CA TYR A 43 -6.66 -12.48 2.35
C TYR A 43 -7.32 -11.65 1.25
N GLU A 44 -8.01 -12.31 0.34
CA GLU A 44 -8.76 -11.66 -0.74
C GLU A 44 -9.93 -10.84 -0.21
N ASN A 45 -10.34 -9.81 -0.95
CA ASN A 45 -11.53 -9.00 -0.64
C ASN A 45 -11.55 -8.37 0.77
N ALA A 46 -10.38 -8.03 1.31
CA ALA A 46 -10.29 -7.18 2.49
C ALA A 46 -10.99 -5.82 2.26
N PRO A 47 -11.55 -5.17 3.30
CA PRO A 47 -12.33 -3.94 3.14
C PRO A 47 -11.68 -2.86 2.28
N ALA A 48 -10.37 -2.60 2.42
CA ALA A 48 -9.67 -1.59 1.63
C ALA A 48 -9.39 -2.03 0.18
N HIS A 49 -9.37 -3.34 -0.12
CA HIS A 49 -9.23 -3.83 -1.50
C HIS A 49 -10.36 -3.35 -2.40
N HIS A 50 -11.57 -3.16 -1.84
CA HIS A 50 -12.75 -2.78 -2.62
C HIS A 50 -12.71 -1.34 -3.12
N VAL A 51 -11.92 -0.49 -2.46
CA VAL A 51 -11.80 0.92 -2.77
C VAL A 51 -10.43 1.28 -3.34
N ALA A 52 -9.41 0.43 -3.22
CA ALA A 52 -8.07 0.70 -3.75
C ALA A 52 -7.99 0.62 -5.29
N HIS A 53 -6.96 1.24 -5.87
CA HIS A 53 -6.72 1.16 -7.31
C HIS A 53 -6.13 -0.19 -7.73
N ARG A 54 -5.32 -0.79 -6.85
CA ARG A 54 -4.76 -2.13 -6.98
C ARG A 54 -4.77 -2.84 -5.63
N ALA A 55 -4.92 -4.16 -5.65
CA ALA A 55 -4.91 -4.99 -4.46
C ALA A 55 -3.95 -6.17 -4.64
N TYR A 56 -3.27 -6.55 -3.57
CA TYR A 56 -2.40 -7.73 -3.52
C TYR A 56 -2.69 -8.58 -2.29
N VAL A 57 -2.63 -9.89 -2.47
CA VAL A 57 -2.76 -10.84 -1.36
C VAL A 57 -1.44 -11.56 -1.16
N VAL A 58 -0.86 -11.41 0.02
CA VAL A 58 0.45 -11.98 0.36
C VAL A 58 0.54 -12.27 1.84
N ASN A 59 1.38 -13.23 2.22
CA ASN A 59 1.81 -13.32 3.61
C ASN A 59 2.68 -12.10 3.94
N MET A 60 2.11 -11.11 4.64
CA MET A 60 2.80 -9.86 4.99
C MET A 60 3.97 -10.06 5.98
N GLN A 61 4.10 -11.23 6.60
CA GLN A 61 5.29 -11.60 7.39
C GLN A 61 6.44 -12.15 6.53
N ASN A 62 6.19 -12.48 5.26
CA ASN A 62 7.23 -12.89 4.33
C ASN A 62 7.93 -11.66 3.75
N LYS A 63 9.18 -11.45 4.20
CA LYS A 63 10.02 -10.32 3.80
C LYS A 63 10.11 -10.14 2.28
N GLU A 64 10.49 -11.21 1.57
CA GLU A 64 10.75 -11.12 0.13
C GLU A 64 9.47 -10.86 -0.66
N ALA A 65 8.36 -11.44 -0.22
CA ALA A 65 7.08 -11.25 -0.88
C ALA A 65 6.56 -9.81 -0.71
N VAL A 66 6.78 -9.17 0.45
CA VAL A 66 6.47 -7.75 0.66
C VAL A 66 7.40 -6.86 -0.18
N LEU A 67 8.71 -7.15 -0.19
CA LEU A 67 9.69 -6.39 -0.99
C LEU A 67 9.42 -6.48 -2.49
N GLU A 68 8.97 -7.63 -2.99
CA GLU A 68 8.60 -7.79 -4.39
C GLU A 68 7.50 -6.82 -4.80
N ILE A 69 6.45 -6.70 -3.99
CA ILE A 69 5.34 -5.78 -4.25
C ILE A 69 5.82 -4.33 -4.16
N ILE A 70 6.62 -3.98 -3.14
CA ILE A 70 7.19 -2.63 -2.98
C ILE A 70 8.01 -2.24 -4.22
N ARG A 71 8.93 -3.09 -4.67
CA ARG A 71 9.78 -2.84 -5.83
C ARG A 71 8.99 -2.76 -7.14
N ARG A 72 7.92 -3.55 -7.26
CA ARG A 72 7.02 -3.54 -8.41
C ARG A 72 6.22 -2.24 -8.47
N GLU A 73 5.63 -1.83 -7.35
CA GLU A 73 4.69 -0.72 -7.30
C GLU A 73 5.36 0.64 -7.14
N LYS A 74 6.55 0.66 -6.53
CA LYS A 74 7.36 1.84 -6.20
C LYS A 74 6.50 2.92 -5.53
N PRO A 75 5.90 2.63 -4.36
CA PRO A 75 5.07 3.61 -3.66
C PRO A 75 5.92 4.79 -3.14
N ASP A 76 5.33 5.98 -3.08
CA ASP A 76 5.95 7.13 -2.43
C ASP A 76 5.83 7.06 -0.90
N TYR A 77 4.80 6.37 -0.40
CA TYR A 77 4.51 6.20 1.02
C TYR A 77 4.12 4.77 1.31
N ILE A 78 4.65 4.21 2.39
CA ILE A 78 4.22 2.91 2.93
C ILE A 78 3.52 3.18 4.27
N LEU A 79 2.27 2.75 4.38
CA LEU A 79 1.45 2.90 5.57
C LEU A 79 1.10 1.51 6.12
N PRO A 80 1.80 1.03 7.16
CA PRO A 80 1.42 -0.18 7.87
C PRO A 80 0.26 0.08 8.84
N GLU A 81 -0.80 -0.74 8.77
CA GLU A 81 -1.98 -0.65 9.65
C GLU A 81 -1.95 -1.69 10.78
N ILE A 82 -1.17 -2.76 10.62
CA ILE A 82 -1.05 -3.84 11.61
C ILE A 82 0.39 -4.13 12.00
N GLU A 83 0.57 -4.75 13.18
CA GLU A 83 1.89 -5.18 13.66
C GLU A 83 2.39 -6.48 13.02
N ALA A 84 1.48 -7.30 12.47
CA ALA A 84 1.80 -8.60 11.88
C ALA A 84 2.39 -8.49 10.46
N ILE A 85 3.48 -7.73 10.35
CA ILE A 85 4.19 -7.43 9.10
C ILE A 85 5.69 -7.63 9.26
N SER A 86 6.39 -7.94 8.16
CA SER A 86 7.83 -8.02 8.14
C SER A 86 8.46 -6.63 8.32
N ILE A 87 8.84 -6.29 9.55
CA ILE A 87 9.56 -5.06 9.87
C ILE A 87 10.89 -4.98 9.10
N ASP A 88 11.56 -6.13 8.90
CA ASP A 88 12.78 -6.23 8.10
C ASP A 88 12.57 -5.83 6.63
N ALA A 89 11.38 -6.09 6.06
CA ALA A 89 11.04 -5.64 4.72
C ALA A 89 10.92 -4.11 4.67
N LEU A 90 10.35 -3.49 5.71
CA LEU A 90 10.19 -2.04 5.78
C LEU A 90 11.54 -1.33 5.88
N PHE A 91 12.45 -1.81 6.74
CA PHE A 91 13.81 -1.25 6.82
C PHE A 91 14.62 -1.46 5.54
N ALA A 92 14.46 -2.62 4.88
CA ALA A 92 15.11 -2.86 3.60
C ALA A 92 14.57 -1.92 2.50
N ALA A 93 13.25 -1.72 2.45
CA ALA A 93 12.64 -0.78 1.53
C ALA A 93 13.09 0.67 1.81
N GLU A 94 13.11 1.10 3.07
CA GLU A 94 13.59 2.44 3.45
C GLU A 94 15.06 2.66 3.04
N ALA A 95 15.92 1.64 3.15
CA ALA A 95 17.30 1.71 2.72
C ALA A 95 17.46 1.74 1.18
N GLU A 96 16.48 1.20 0.43
CA GLU A 96 16.44 1.25 -1.04
C GLU A 96 15.92 2.60 -1.57
N GLY A 97 15.22 3.38 -0.74
CA GLY A 97 14.63 4.69 -1.07
C GLY A 97 13.20 4.58 -1.61
#